data_AF-A0A2C2V0J7-F1
#
_entry.id   AF-A0A2C2V0J7-F1
#
_cell.length_a   1.000
_cell.length_b   1.000
_cell.length_c   1.000
_cell.angle_alpha   90.00
_cell.angle_beta   90.00
_cell.angle_gamma   90.00
#
_symmetry.space_group_name_H-M   'P 1'
#
loop_
_entity.id
_entity.type
_entity.pdbx_description
1 polymer ?
#
loop_
_entity_poly.entity_id
_entity_poly.type
_entity_poly.pdbx_seq_one_letter_code
_entity_poly.pdbx_strand_id
1 'polypeptide(L)' 'MEEQQKSYGLLVRPRGWDETISPYDWYKKMRKNSPVSFDPERNCWDVFCYEDVQMVLFQLC' A
#
# COMPACT_ATOMS: atom_id res chain seq x y z
N MET A 1 0.13 0.55 26.41
CA MET A 1 1.31 0.48 25.52
C MET A 1 1.13 -0.78 24.70
N GLU A 2 0.32 -0.71 23.65
CA GLU A 2 0.09 -1.88 22.76
C GLU A 2 1.30 -1.98 21.84
N GLU A 3 2.14 -2.95 22.17
CA GLU A 3 3.32 -3.31 21.39
C GLU A 3 2.83 -3.94 20.08
N GLN A 4 2.59 -3.08 19.08
CA GLN A 4 2.21 -3.49 17.74
C GLN A 4 3.29 -4.44 17.20
N GLN A 5 2.92 -5.72 17.15
CA GLN A 5 3.72 -6.83 16.66
C GLN A 5 4.29 -6.46 15.28
N LYS A 6 5.54 -5.98 15.25
CA LYS A 6 6.28 -5.73 14.01
C LYS A 6 6.60 -7.08 13.37
N SER A 7 5.63 -7.59 12.62
CA SER A 7 5.81 -8.73 11.73
C SER A 7 6.82 -8.32 10.66
N TYR A 8 8.06 -8.81 10.78
CA TYR A 8 9.08 -8.75 9.72
C TYR A 8 8.75 -9.74 8.58
N GLY A 9 7.46 -9.93 8.27
CA GLY A 9 7.01 -10.61 7.06
C GLY A 9 7.12 -9.68 5.85
N LEU A 10 7.15 -10.26 4.66
CA LEU A 10 7.35 -9.62 3.35
C LEU A 10 6.49 -8.36 3.07
N LEU A 11 5.45 -8.11 3.87
CA LEU A 11 4.54 -6.98 3.75
C LEU A 11 4.19 -6.47 5.15
N VAL A 12 4.53 -5.21 5.43
CA VAL A 12 3.95 -4.48 6.56
C VAL A 12 2.50 -4.15 6.21
N ARG A 13 1.56 -4.46 7.11
CA ARG A 13 0.12 -4.29 6.89
C ARG A 13 -0.22 -2.81 6.64
N PRO A 14 -0.81 -2.44 5.48
CA PRO A 14 -1.22 -1.06 5.21
C PRO A 14 -2.47 -0.69 6.02
N ARG A 15 -2.56 0.57 6.48
CA ARG A 15 -3.71 1.07 7.25
C ARG A 15 -5.07 0.83 6.61
N GLY A 16 -5.15 0.96 5.29
CA GLY A 16 -6.41 0.79 4.58
C GLY A 16 -7.01 -0.60 4.66
N TRP A 17 -6.25 -1.61 5.09
CA TRP A 17 -6.75 -2.95 5.36
C TRP A 17 -7.52 -3.07 6.66
N ASP A 18 -7.33 -2.15 7.62
CA ASP A 18 -8.12 -2.11 8.85
C ASP A 18 -9.44 -1.36 8.63
N GLU A 19 -9.47 -0.44 7.67
CA GLU A 19 -10.66 0.34 7.30
C GLU A 19 -11.61 -0.39 6.33
N THR A 20 -11.22 -1.56 5.82
CA THR A 20 -11.97 -2.29 4.79
C THR A 20 -12.16 -3.76 5.15
N ILE A 21 -13.29 -4.32 4.72
CA ILE A 21 -13.61 -5.74 4.92
C ILE A 21 -12.67 -6.61 4.07
N SER A 22 -12.25 -6.10 2.92
CA SER A 22 -11.33 -6.77 2.00
C SER A 22 -10.26 -5.82 1.48
N PRO A 23 -8.99 -6.27 1.35
CA PRO A 23 -7.94 -5.49 0.70
C PRO A 23 -8.31 -4.98 -0.70
N TYR A 24 -9.14 -5.73 -1.44
CA TYR A 24 -9.59 -5.34 -2.78
C TYR A 24 -10.47 -4.08 -2.78
N ASP A 25 -11.27 -3.87 -1.73
CA ASP A 25 -12.09 -2.67 -1.59
C ASP A 25 -11.20 -1.44 -1.37
N TRP A 26 -10.16 -1.60 -0.56
CA TRP A 26 -9.17 -0.55 -0.36
C TRP A 26 -8.42 -0.23 -1.65
N TYR A 27 -7.91 -1.23 -2.37
CA TYR A 27 -7.24 -1.02 -3.66
C TYR A 27 -8.15 -0.31 -4.67
N LYS A 28 -9.44 -0.68 -4.72
CA LYS A 28 -10.42 -0.04 -5.61
C LYS A 28 -10.64 1.43 -5.24
N LYS A 29 -10.75 1.75 -3.95
CA LYS A 29 -10.86 3.13 -3.44
C LYS A 29 -9.61 3.95 -3.79
N MET A 30 -8.42 3.40 -3.53
CA MET A 30 -7.16 4.11 -3.74
C MET A 30 -6.88 4.35 -5.23
N ARG A 31 -7.09 3.36 -6.11
CA ARG A 31 -6.99 3.55 -7.57
C ARG A 31 -7.84 4.71 -8.09
N LYS A 32 -9.01 4.97 -7.49
CA LYS A 32 -9.90 6.06 -7.89
C LYS A 32 -9.49 7.42 -7.32
N ASN A 33 -9.08 7.46 -6.06
CA ASN A 33 -8.97 8.71 -5.31
C ASN A 33 -7.53 9.19 -5.09
N SER A 34 -6.58 8.27 -4.95
CA SER A 34 -5.16 8.56 -4.67
C SER A 34 -4.32 7.35 -5.12
N PRO A 35 -4.09 7.20 -6.44
CA PRO A 35 -3.43 6.02 -7.02
C PRO A 35 -1.94 5.90 -6.67
N VAL A 36 -1.33 6.97 -6.17
CA VAL A 36 -0.03 7.00 -5.52
C VAL A 36 -0.19 7.74 -4.19
N SER A 37 0.15 7.10 -3.08
CA SER A 37 -0.07 7.66 -1.74
C SER A 37 1.10 7.34 -0.82
N PHE A 38 1.58 8.34 -0.09
CA PHE A 38 2.57 8.12 0.95
C PHE A 38 1.91 7.57 2.22
N ASP A 39 2.48 6.49 2.77
CA ASP A 39 2.09 5.95 4.07
C ASP A 39 3.16 6.30 5.11
N PRO A 40 2.88 7.26 6.03
CA PRO A 40 3.84 7.67 7.05
C PRO A 40 4.17 6.58 8.07
N GLU A 41 3.28 5.59 8.29
CA GLU A 41 3.53 4.54 9.28
C GLU A 41 4.53 3.50 8.75
N ARG A 42 4.46 3.22 7.45
CA ARG A 42 5.42 2.36 6.74
C ARG A 42 6.60 3.14 6.15
N ASN A 43 6.54 4.47 6.17
CA ASN A 43 7.49 5.38 5.54
C ASN A 43 7.80 4.98 4.08
N CYS A 44 6.76 4.66 3.31
CA CYS A 44 6.87 4.23 1.93
C CYS A 44 5.75 4.80 1.07
N TRP A 45 5.91 4.69 -0.25
CA TRP A 45 4.88 5.05 -1.22
C TRP A 45 4.13 3.79 -1.66
N ASP A 46 2.81 3.79 -1.53
CA ASP A 46 1.96 2.81 -2.21
C ASP A 46 1.65 3.28 -3.62
N VAL A 47 1.68 2.33 -4.56
CA VAL A 47 1.34 2.53 -5.96
C VAL A 47 0.29 1.49 -6.35
N PHE A 48 -0.87 1.93 -6.85
CA PHE A 48 -2.05 1.07 -7.01
C PHE A 48 -2.46 0.77 -8.46
N CYS A 49 -2.01 1.59 -9.42
CA CYS A 49 -2.30 1.40 -10.84
C CYS A 49 -1.23 0.52 -11.51
N TYR A 50 -1.65 -0.29 -12.47
CA TYR A 50 -0.74 -1.25 -13.12
C TYR A 50 0.36 -0.56 -13.89
N GLU A 51 0.02 0.52 -14.60
CA GLU A 51 0.93 1.31 -15.40
C GLU A 51 2.05 1.90 -14.52
N ASP A 52 1.66 2.49 -13.38
CA ASP A 52 2.60 3.08 -12.42
C ASP A 52 3.47 2.02 -11.74
N VAL A 53 2.88 0.87 -11.38
CA VAL A 53 3.64 -0.27 -10.81
C VAL A 53 4.66 -0.78 -11.82
N GLN A 54 4.27 -0.92 -13.09
CA GLN A 54 5.19 -1.33 -14.16
C GLN A 54 6.32 -0.31 -14.32
N MET A 55 6.01 0.99 -14.33
CA MET A 55 7.03 2.03 -14.39
C MET A 55 8.04 1.91 -13.25
N VAL A 56 7.59 1.72 -12.01
CA VAL A 56 8.48 1.62 -10.84
C VAL A 56 9.32 0.34 -10.89
N LEU A 57 8.74 -0.82 -11.24
CA LEU A 57 9.44 -2.10 -11.23
C LEU A 57 10.41 -2.26 -12.41
N PHE A 58 10.12 -1.63 -13.54
CA PHE A 58 10.86 -1.80 -14.79
C PHE A 58 11.65 -0.55 -15.21
N GLN A 59 11.83 0.44 -14.32
CA GLN A 59 12.62 1.66 -14.57
C GLN A 59 14.14 1.44 -14.72
N LEU A 60 14.60 0.21 -14.88
CA LEU A 60 16.01 -0.18 -15.01
C LEU A 60 16.30 -0.89 -16.35
N CYS A 61 15.86 -0.29 -17.45
CA CYS A 61 16.32 -0.62 -18.80
C CYS A 61 17.17 0.53 -19.36
#